data_AF-A0A7C3U6N2-F1
#
_entry.id   AF-A0A7C3U6N2-F1
#
_cell.length_a   1.000
_cell.length_b   1.000
_cell.length_c   1.000
_cell.angle_alpha   90.00
_cell.angle_beta   90.00
_cell.angle_gamma   90.00
#
_symmetry.space_group_name_H-M   'P 1'
#
loop_
_entity.id
_entity.type
_entity.pdbx_description
1 polymer ?
#
loop_
_entity_poly.entity_id
_entity_poly.type
_entity_poly.pdbx_seq_one_letter_code
_entity_poly.pdbx_strand_id
1 'polypeptide(L)'
;MANGAFVRIRRVLHPDIRGARDSLVKFTPVRQTVRGEAMMSDFVPLQPDFERLRTVLMLQGEPDRVPNAELHVDWQIKQAFLGRPIRNVQDDVDFWYRAGYDYIYLRANYEYRMVGDGVTRQERTYAGDMQVTTWAGDETSLIASWQEFETYPWPDPATVDYSNLAECARCLYPGMKIISGVGGIFTRVWRIMGFET
;
A
#
# COMPACT_ATOMS: atom_id res chain seq x y z
N MET A 1 34.06 9.92 48.36
CA MET A 1 35.34 9.27 48.75
C MET A 1 35.74 8.31 47.65
N ALA A 2 37.00 8.40 47.20
CA ALA A 2 37.80 7.54 46.31
C ALA A 2 37.19 7.10 44.95
N ASN A 3 37.60 7.65 43.79
CA ASN A 3 38.84 7.43 43.00
C ASN A 3 39.16 5.97 42.64
N GLY A 4 39.26 5.71 41.33
CA GLY A 4 39.79 4.47 40.77
C GLY A 4 39.87 4.48 39.23
N ALA A 5 40.65 5.42 38.67
CA ALA A 5 40.98 5.43 37.24
C ALA A 5 42.05 4.36 36.93
N PHE A 6 41.88 3.61 35.85
CA PHE A 6 42.97 2.86 35.21
C PHE A 6 43.09 3.32 33.75
N VAL A 7 44.15 4.08 33.46
CA VAL A 7 44.60 4.44 32.12
C VAL A 7 45.83 3.60 31.81
N ARG A 8 45.77 2.78 30.76
CA ARG A 8 46.93 2.01 30.29
C ARG A 8 47.52 2.73 29.07
N ILE A 9 48.66 3.40 29.27
CA ILE A 9 49.42 4.06 28.20
C ILE A 9 50.47 3.06 27.67
N ARG A 10 50.50 2.80 26.36
CA ARG A 10 51.71 2.32 25.67
C ARG A 10 52.10 3.34 24.62
N ARG A 11 53.34 3.81 24.73
CA ARG A 11 54.01 4.72 23.80
C ARG A 11 55.00 3.90 22.96
N VAL A 12 54.88 3.96 21.64
CA VAL A 12 56.00 3.71 20.74
C VAL A 12 55.94 4.80 19.67
N LEU A 13 57.02 5.57 19.53
CA LEU A 13 57.23 6.59 18.50
C LEU A 13 58.46 6.19 17.69
N HIS A 14 58.38 6.15 16.36
CA HIS A 14 59.24 6.85 15.36
C HIS A 14 58.83 6.43 13.91
N PRO A 15 59.35 7.04 12.81
CA PRO A 15 58.76 8.16 12.09
C PRO A 15 58.31 7.80 10.64
N ASP A 16 57.47 8.68 10.10
CA ASP A 16 57.41 9.14 8.70
C ASP A 16 57.36 8.14 7.52
N ILE A 17 56.32 8.32 6.68
CA ILE A 17 56.32 8.40 5.20
C ILE A 17 55.09 7.71 4.57
N ARG A 18 54.16 8.58 4.14
CA ARG A 18 53.38 8.61 2.89
C ARG A 18 52.69 7.32 2.40
N GLY A 19 51.35 7.39 2.29
CA GLY A 19 50.62 6.65 1.25
C GLY A 19 49.24 6.12 1.65
N ALA A 20 48.22 6.96 1.48
CA ALA A 20 46.81 6.64 1.19
C ALA A 20 46.22 5.30 1.66
N ARG A 21 45.22 5.36 2.55
CA ARG A 21 43.84 4.84 2.37
C ARG A 21 43.02 4.95 3.67
N ASP A 22 41.72 5.13 3.48
CA ASP A 22 40.60 4.95 4.44
C ASP A 22 40.44 5.98 5.58
N SER A 23 39.82 7.11 5.24
CA SER A 23 39.11 7.95 6.22
C SER A 23 37.76 7.30 6.59
N LEU A 24 37.76 6.42 7.59
CA LEU A 24 36.56 6.01 8.31
C LEU A 24 36.17 7.12 9.30
N VAL A 25 35.09 7.83 9.00
CA VAL A 25 34.42 8.75 9.93
C VAL A 25 33.93 7.94 11.15
N LYS A 26 34.55 8.14 12.32
CA LYS A 26 34.08 7.53 13.56
C LYS A 26 32.92 8.36 14.13
N PHE A 27 31.72 7.80 14.11
CA PHE A 27 30.58 8.31 14.86
C PHE A 27 30.80 8.06 16.36
N THR A 28 30.84 9.13 17.14
CA THR A 28 30.74 9.05 18.61
C THR A 28 29.26 8.97 18.98
N PRO A 29 28.79 7.93 19.71
CA PRO A 29 27.41 7.90 20.14
C PRO A 29 27.23 8.96 21.24
N VAL A 30 26.35 9.93 20.97
CA VAL A 30 25.82 10.80 22.01
C VAL A 30 24.99 9.90 22.93
N ARG A 31 25.40 9.77 24.20
CA ARG A 31 24.53 9.20 25.24
C ARG A 31 23.32 10.13 25.40
N GLN A 32 22.24 9.85 24.68
CA GLN A 32 20.94 10.36 25.03
C GLN A 32 20.47 9.57 26.26
N THR A 33 20.34 10.27 27.37
CA THR A 33 19.60 9.79 28.54
C THR A 33 18.14 9.65 28.09
N VAL A 34 17.72 8.44 27.73
CA VAL A 34 16.34 8.19 27.31
C VAL A 34 15.45 8.27 28.56
N ARG A 35 14.77 9.41 28.74
CA ARG A 35 13.55 9.52 29.53
C ARG A 35 12.46 8.71 28.80
N GLY A 36 12.45 7.40 29.02
CA GLY A 36 11.77 6.43 28.16
C GLY A 36 10.28 6.17 28.41
N GLU A 37 9.60 6.89 29.30
CA GLU A 37 8.21 6.54 29.65
C GLU A 37 7.16 7.59 29.25
N ALA A 38 7.55 8.80 28.83
CA ALA A 38 6.59 9.89 28.59
C ALA A 38 6.36 10.26 27.11
N MET A 39 7.01 9.60 26.15
CA MET A 39 6.95 9.96 24.71
C MET A 39 6.12 9.00 23.85
N MET A 40 5.45 8.02 24.46
CA MET A 40 4.65 7.01 23.73
C MET A 40 3.13 7.30 23.78
N SER A 41 2.73 8.45 24.35
CA SER A 41 1.34 8.88 24.51
C SER A 41 0.84 9.84 23.42
N ASP A 42 1.70 10.25 22.48
CA ASP A 42 1.38 11.31 21.50
C ASP A 42 0.72 10.80 20.22
N PHE A 43 0.47 9.48 20.12
CA PHE A 43 -0.23 8.91 18.96
C PHE A 43 -1.73 8.93 19.17
N VAL A 44 -2.46 9.41 18.16
CA VAL A 44 -3.91 9.36 18.14
C VAL A 44 -4.38 7.91 18.23
N PRO A 45 -5.30 7.56 19.15
CA PRO A 45 -5.82 6.21 19.25
C PRO A 45 -6.45 5.72 17.94
N LEU A 46 -6.22 4.45 17.62
CA LEU A 46 -6.88 3.75 16.51
C LEU A 46 -8.33 3.43 16.88
N GLN A 47 -9.22 4.40 16.65
CA GLN A 47 -10.66 4.29 16.85
C GLN A 47 -11.37 4.61 15.53
N PRO A 48 -11.51 3.63 14.61
CA PRO A 48 -12.19 3.85 13.34
C PRO A 48 -13.64 4.32 13.55
N ASP A 49 -14.05 5.32 12.78
CA ASP A 49 -15.43 5.77 12.70
C ASP A 49 -15.74 6.26 11.29
N PHE A 50 -16.44 5.44 10.51
CA PHE A 50 -16.83 5.76 9.15
C PHE A 50 -17.72 7.02 9.05
N GLU A 51 -18.42 7.41 10.12
CA GLU A 51 -19.25 8.60 10.11
C GLU A 51 -18.43 9.88 9.90
N ARG A 52 -17.13 9.89 10.26
CA ARG A 52 -16.22 10.99 9.93
C ARG A 52 -16.14 11.21 8.42
N LEU A 53 -15.87 10.13 7.69
CA LEU A 53 -15.74 10.17 6.25
C LEU A 53 -17.08 10.51 5.59
N ARG A 54 -18.18 9.90 6.07
CA ARG A 54 -19.52 10.21 5.57
C ARG A 54 -19.87 11.69 5.76
N THR A 55 -19.56 12.27 6.91
CA THR A 55 -19.82 13.69 7.22
C THR A 55 -19.09 14.61 6.24
N VAL A 56 -17.80 14.34 5.99
CA VAL A 56 -16.99 15.10 5.03
C VAL A 56 -17.51 14.93 3.60
N LEU A 57 -17.70 13.69 3.15
CA LEU A 57 -18.13 13.40 1.78
C LEU A 57 -19.53 13.94 1.45
N MET A 58 -20.42 13.99 2.44
CA MET A 58 -21.78 14.51 2.28
C MET A 58 -21.89 16.01 2.59
N LEU A 59 -20.78 16.68 2.93
CA LEU A 59 -20.75 18.10 3.31
C LEU A 59 -21.71 18.42 4.47
N GLN A 60 -21.80 17.53 5.46
CA GLN A 60 -22.75 17.60 6.57
C GLN A 60 -22.16 18.19 7.86
N GLY A 61 -20.94 18.73 7.81
CA GLY A 61 -20.28 19.36 8.94
C GLY A 61 -18.79 19.06 9.00
N GLU A 62 -18.21 19.29 10.18
CA GLU A 62 -16.81 19.02 10.49
C GLU A 62 -16.72 17.83 11.46
N PRO A 63 -15.99 16.74 11.13
CA PRO A 63 -15.76 15.63 12.04
C PRO A 63 -14.81 16.03 13.19
N ASP A 64 -14.70 15.17 14.21
CA ASP A 64 -13.77 15.33 15.34
C ASP A 64 -12.28 15.30 14.93
N ARG A 65 -11.95 14.79 13.73
CA ARG A 65 -10.64 14.89 13.08
C ARG A 65 -10.76 14.70 11.57
N VAL A 66 -9.77 15.18 10.82
CA VAL A 66 -9.68 14.91 9.37
C VAL A 66 -9.53 13.40 9.13
N PRO A 67 -10.45 12.75 8.39
CA PRO A 67 -10.35 11.33 8.08
C PRO A 67 -9.24 11.10 7.04
N ASN A 68 -8.48 10.02 7.21
CA ASN A 68 -7.54 9.57 6.19
C ASN A 68 -8.32 9.00 4.99
N ALA A 69 -7.94 9.39 3.78
CA ALA A 69 -8.54 8.91 2.55
C ALA A 69 -7.46 8.57 1.52
N GLU A 70 -7.54 7.37 0.97
CA GLU A 70 -6.69 6.87 -0.10
C GLU A 70 -7.50 5.89 -0.98
N LEU A 71 -7.27 5.94 -2.29
CA LEU A 71 -7.90 5.05 -3.27
C LEU A 71 -7.10 3.77 -3.46
N HIS A 72 -5.77 3.84 -3.37
CA HIS A 72 -4.91 2.66 -3.55
C HIS A 72 -3.59 2.78 -2.80
N VAL A 73 -3.18 1.69 -2.14
CA VAL A 73 -1.83 1.53 -1.60
C VAL A 73 -1.25 0.24 -2.18
N ASP A 74 -0.05 0.34 -2.74
CA ASP A 74 0.63 -0.81 -3.34
C ASP A 74 0.94 -1.88 -2.28
N TRP A 75 0.79 -3.15 -2.66
CA TRP A 75 1.00 -4.31 -1.79
C TRP A 75 2.40 -4.32 -1.15
N GLN A 76 3.44 -3.88 -1.85
CA GLN A 76 4.81 -3.83 -1.30
C GLN A 76 4.88 -2.86 -0.13
N ILE A 77 4.19 -1.73 -0.24
CA ILE A 77 4.11 -0.72 0.82
C ILE A 77 3.32 -1.27 2.00
N LYS A 78 2.16 -1.89 1.75
CA LYS A 78 1.36 -2.48 2.83
C LYS A 78 2.11 -3.57 3.60
N GLN A 79 2.82 -4.45 2.89
CA GLN A 79 3.62 -5.51 3.49
C GLN A 79 4.81 -4.96 4.29
N ALA A 80 5.51 -3.97 3.75
CA ALA A 80 6.60 -3.31 4.45
C ALA A 80 6.10 -2.63 5.73
N PHE A 81 4.94 -1.97 5.68
CA PHE A 81 4.29 -1.36 6.83
C PHE A 81 3.89 -2.38 7.91
N LEU A 82 3.30 -3.52 7.51
CA LEU A 82 2.90 -4.57 8.43
C LEU A 82 4.07 -5.43 8.94
N GLY A 83 5.22 -5.39 8.27
CA GLY A 83 6.36 -6.28 8.54
C GLY A 83 6.09 -7.75 8.19
N ARG A 84 5.06 -8.03 7.38
CA ARG A 84 4.65 -9.40 6.99
C ARG A 84 3.94 -9.41 5.62
N PRO A 85 3.92 -10.54 4.90
CA PRO A 85 3.18 -10.66 3.64
C PRO A 85 1.67 -10.51 3.82
N ILE A 86 1.00 -9.98 2.78
CA ILE A 86 -0.47 -9.98 2.67
C ILE A 86 -0.87 -11.22 1.89
N ARG A 87 -1.63 -12.13 2.53
CA ARG A 87 -2.02 -13.42 1.95
C ARG A 87 -3.53 -13.58 1.77
N ASN A 88 -4.32 -12.78 2.46
CA ASN A 88 -5.77 -12.87 2.48
C ASN A 88 -6.40 -11.49 2.76
N VAL A 89 -7.72 -11.44 2.77
CA VAL A 89 -8.50 -10.21 3.00
C VAL A 89 -8.25 -9.64 4.40
N GLN A 90 -8.10 -10.50 5.43
CA GLN A 90 -7.80 -10.05 6.79
C GLN A 90 -6.47 -9.27 6.86
N ASP A 91 -5.44 -9.74 6.15
CA ASP A 91 -4.15 -9.06 6.12
C ASP A 91 -4.23 -7.66 5.50
N ASP A 92 -5.10 -7.46 4.51
CA ASP A 92 -5.34 -6.14 3.95
C ASP A 92 -6.12 -5.26 4.95
N VAL A 93 -7.19 -5.79 5.55
CA VAL A 93 -7.95 -5.08 6.60
C VAL A 93 -7.05 -4.63 7.75
N ASP A 94 -6.11 -5.47 8.18
CA ASP A 94 -5.11 -5.15 9.20
C ASP A 94 -4.25 -3.95 8.79
N PHE A 95 -3.85 -3.84 7.52
CA PHE A 95 -3.11 -2.68 7.02
C PHE A 95 -3.96 -1.41 7.15
N TRP A 96 -5.17 -1.41 6.58
CA TRP A 96 -6.03 -0.21 6.59
C TRP A 96 -6.35 0.25 8.02
N TYR A 97 -6.64 -0.71 8.92
CA TYR A 97 -6.85 -0.41 10.32
C TYR A 97 -5.61 0.19 11.00
N ARG A 98 -4.44 -0.46 10.87
CA ARG A 98 -3.20 -0.02 11.53
C ARG A 98 -2.65 1.28 10.94
N ALA A 99 -2.93 1.56 9.68
CA ALA A 99 -2.61 2.83 9.04
C ALA A 99 -3.59 3.96 9.40
N GLY A 100 -4.64 3.67 10.20
CA GLY A 100 -5.54 4.67 10.75
C GLY A 100 -6.66 5.10 9.80
N TYR A 101 -7.07 4.25 8.86
CA TYR A 101 -8.22 4.51 8.01
C TYR A 101 -9.53 4.07 8.67
N ASP A 102 -10.59 4.85 8.46
CA ASP A 102 -11.94 4.53 8.91
C ASP A 102 -12.67 3.57 7.93
N TYR A 103 -12.00 3.16 6.84
CA TYR A 103 -12.54 2.28 5.81
C TYR A 103 -11.42 1.50 5.11
N ILE A 104 -11.82 0.50 4.33
CA ILE A 104 -11.00 -0.16 3.31
C ILE A 104 -11.60 0.09 1.93
N TYR A 105 -10.76 0.43 0.96
CA TYR A 105 -11.16 0.39 -0.45
C TYR A 105 -10.97 -1.03 -0.99
N LEU A 106 -12.06 -1.67 -1.40
CA LEU A 106 -12.02 -3.00 -2.00
C LEU A 106 -13.06 -3.11 -3.10
N ARG A 107 -12.67 -3.63 -4.26
CA ARG A 107 -13.57 -3.89 -5.38
C ARG A 107 -14.01 -5.35 -5.41
N ALA A 108 -15.15 -5.61 -6.04
CA ALA A 108 -15.52 -6.97 -6.42
C ALA A 108 -14.50 -7.56 -7.42
N ASN A 109 -14.43 -8.88 -7.47
CA ASN A 109 -13.56 -9.60 -8.39
C ASN A 109 -14.23 -9.69 -9.78
N TYR A 110 -13.82 -8.81 -10.68
CA TYR A 110 -14.17 -8.87 -12.09
C TYR A 110 -13.05 -8.21 -12.91
N GLU A 111 -12.80 -8.72 -14.11
CA GLU A 111 -11.78 -8.14 -14.99
C GLU A 111 -12.24 -8.10 -16.44
N TYR A 112 -11.67 -7.14 -17.17
CA TYR A 112 -11.77 -7.05 -18.63
C TYR A 112 -10.43 -7.46 -19.21
N ARG A 113 -10.44 -8.09 -20.37
CA ARG A 113 -9.21 -8.32 -21.14
C ARG A 113 -8.71 -6.99 -21.67
N MET A 114 -7.54 -6.55 -21.25
CA MET A 114 -6.99 -5.28 -21.73
C MET A 114 -5.65 -5.46 -22.42
N VAL A 115 -5.30 -4.45 -23.22
CA VAL A 115 -3.96 -4.29 -23.75
C VAL A 115 -2.96 -4.31 -22.59
N GLY A 116 -1.86 -5.06 -22.76
CA GLY A 116 -0.81 -5.21 -21.75
C GLY A 116 -1.04 -6.32 -20.73
N ASP A 117 -2.18 -7.03 -20.74
CA ASP A 117 -2.45 -8.14 -19.80
C ASP A 117 -1.79 -9.48 -20.21
N GLY A 118 -1.37 -9.62 -21.47
CA GLY A 118 -0.94 -10.89 -22.06
C GLY A 118 -2.09 -11.92 -22.24
N VAL A 119 -1.75 -13.15 -22.63
CA VAL A 119 -2.74 -14.23 -22.90
C VAL A 119 -3.13 -15.00 -21.63
N THR A 120 -2.27 -15.01 -20.60
CA THR A 120 -2.51 -15.74 -19.36
C THR A 120 -3.27 -14.89 -18.35
N ARG A 121 -4.52 -15.27 -18.10
CA ARG A 121 -5.30 -14.86 -16.93
C ARG A 121 -4.53 -15.22 -15.67
N GLN A 122 -3.76 -14.29 -15.11
CA GLN A 122 -3.15 -14.53 -13.81
C GLN A 122 -4.28 -14.72 -12.79
N GLU A 123 -4.34 -15.90 -12.19
CA GLU A 123 -5.19 -16.18 -11.04
C GLU A 123 -4.75 -15.30 -9.88
N ARG A 124 -5.34 -14.10 -9.77
CA ARG A 124 -5.11 -13.23 -8.64
C ARG A 124 -6.27 -13.39 -7.70
N THR A 125 -6.06 -14.22 -6.68
CA THR A 125 -7.01 -14.48 -5.58
C THR A 125 -7.39 -13.20 -4.83
N TYR A 126 -6.64 -12.11 -5.02
CA TYR A 126 -6.93 -10.79 -4.46
C TYR A 126 -6.28 -9.68 -5.31
N ALA A 127 -6.77 -9.45 -6.53
CA ALA A 127 -6.37 -8.30 -7.35
C ALA A 127 -7.28 -7.09 -7.08
N GLY A 128 -7.11 -6.47 -5.91
CA GLY A 128 -7.55 -5.09 -5.74
C GLY A 128 -6.77 -4.21 -6.71
N ASP A 129 -7.46 -3.76 -7.77
CA ASP A 129 -7.10 -2.76 -8.78
C ASP A 129 -5.70 -2.79 -9.42
N MET A 130 -5.66 -2.80 -10.77
CA MET A 130 -4.51 -2.38 -11.60
C MET A 130 -3.12 -2.92 -11.23
N GLN A 131 -2.99 -4.15 -10.76
CA GLN A 131 -1.67 -4.74 -10.51
C GLN A 131 -1.02 -5.26 -11.81
N VAL A 132 -1.03 -4.52 -12.92
CA VAL A 132 -0.18 -4.91 -14.05
C VAL A 132 1.26 -4.57 -13.64
N THR A 133 1.91 -5.50 -12.95
CA THR A 133 3.32 -5.37 -12.52
C THR A 133 4.27 -5.47 -13.71
N THR A 134 3.78 -5.97 -14.84
CA THR A 134 4.55 -6.15 -16.06
C THR A 134 3.61 -6.01 -17.24
N TRP A 135 3.89 -5.05 -18.12
CA TRP A 135 3.21 -4.96 -19.41
C TRP A 135 3.59 -6.19 -20.24
N ALA A 136 2.59 -6.98 -20.61
CA ALA A 136 2.75 -8.18 -21.41
C ALA A 136 1.90 -8.08 -22.68
N GLY A 137 2.52 -8.33 -23.84
CA GLY A 137 1.86 -8.23 -25.14
C GLY A 137 2.36 -7.04 -25.95
N ASP A 138 2.41 -7.25 -27.26
CA ASP A 138 2.83 -6.25 -28.26
C ASP A 138 1.62 -5.57 -28.90
N GLU A 139 0.40 -5.93 -28.48
CA GLU A 139 -0.82 -5.33 -29.01
C GLU A 139 -0.89 -3.83 -28.65
N THR A 140 -1.28 -3.01 -29.61
CA THR A 140 -1.60 -1.59 -29.38
C THR A 140 -3.10 -1.37 -29.19
N SER A 141 -3.92 -2.34 -29.59
CA SER A 141 -5.39 -2.35 -29.48
C SER A 141 -5.93 -3.79 -29.44
N LEU A 142 -7.04 -4.00 -28.73
CA LEU A 142 -7.85 -5.22 -28.78
C LEU A 142 -9.18 -5.02 -29.51
N ILE A 143 -9.64 -3.77 -29.66
CA ILE A 143 -10.84 -3.38 -30.40
C ILE A 143 -10.52 -2.12 -31.20
N ALA A 144 -10.32 -2.28 -32.50
CA ALA A 144 -10.13 -1.20 -33.47
C ALA A 144 -11.25 -1.15 -34.54
N SER A 145 -12.18 -2.11 -34.52
CA SER A 145 -13.31 -2.17 -35.46
C SER A 145 -14.60 -2.67 -34.80
N TRP A 146 -15.73 -2.44 -35.47
CA TRP A 146 -17.03 -2.98 -35.04
C TRP A 146 -17.04 -4.52 -35.01
N GLN A 147 -16.35 -5.19 -35.94
CA GLN A 147 -16.28 -6.66 -35.94
C GLN A 147 -15.56 -7.19 -34.70
N GLU A 148 -14.49 -6.53 -34.27
CA GLU A 148 -13.77 -6.88 -33.04
C GLU A 148 -14.59 -6.56 -31.80
N PHE A 149 -15.34 -5.45 -31.81
CA PHE A 149 -16.25 -5.10 -30.72
C PHE A 149 -17.31 -6.20 -30.47
N GLU A 150 -17.91 -6.73 -31.54
CA GLU A 150 -18.94 -7.77 -31.48
C GLU A 150 -18.40 -9.13 -31.03
N THR A 151 -17.10 -9.40 -31.24
CA THR A 151 -16.46 -10.68 -30.90
C THR A 151 -15.62 -10.61 -29.63
N TYR A 152 -15.45 -9.41 -29.06
CA TYR A 152 -14.68 -9.21 -27.84
C TYR A 152 -15.36 -9.92 -26.64
N PRO A 153 -14.59 -10.60 -25.77
CA PRO A 153 -15.12 -11.37 -24.66
C PRO A 153 -15.53 -10.46 -23.49
N TRP A 154 -16.66 -9.76 -23.64
CA TRP A 154 -17.23 -8.93 -22.57
C TRP A 154 -17.57 -9.80 -21.35
N PRO A 155 -17.19 -9.37 -20.12
CA PRO A 155 -17.57 -10.10 -18.93
C PRO A 155 -19.09 -10.08 -18.74
N ASP A 156 -19.67 -11.22 -18.35
CA ASP A 156 -21.09 -11.31 -17.99
C ASP A 156 -21.31 -10.69 -16.60
N PRO A 157 -22.12 -9.61 -16.47
CA PRO A 157 -22.40 -8.98 -15.18
C PRO A 157 -22.99 -9.94 -14.14
N ALA A 158 -23.69 -11.00 -14.55
CA ALA A 158 -24.24 -12.00 -13.64
C ALA A 158 -23.17 -12.90 -13.01
N THR A 159 -21.95 -12.87 -13.53
CA THR A 159 -20.82 -13.72 -13.09
C THR A 159 -19.82 -12.99 -12.20
N VAL A 160 -20.09 -11.72 -11.84
CA VAL A 160 -19.21 -10.95 -10.95
C VAL A 160 -19.09 -11.64 -9.58
N ASP A 161 -17.86 -11.84 -9.13
CA ASP A 161 -17.58 -12.49 -7.85
C ASP A 161 -17.46 -11.44 -6.73
N TYR A 162 -18.39 -11.49 -5.78
CA TYR A 162 -18.45 -10.62 -4.61
C TYR A 162 -17.93 -11.28 -3.32
N SER A 163 -17.38 -12.50 -3.42
CA SER A 163 -16.97 -13.28 -2.25
C SER A 163 -15.93 -12.56 -1.38
N ASN A 164 -15.00 -11.83 -1.99
CA ASN A 164 -13.98 -11.05 -1.28
C ASN A 164 -14.58 -9.90 -0.46
N LEU A 165 -15.65 -9.24 -0.94
CA LEU A 165 -16.36 -8.20 -0.21
C LEU A 165 -17.14 -8.78 0.97
N ALA A 166 -17.77 -9.94 0.76
CA ALA A 166 -18.46 -10.67 1.83
C ALA A 166 -17.49 -11.20 2.91
N GLU A 167 -16.26 -11.58 2.52
CA GLU A 167 -15.18 -11.90 3.45
C GLU A 167 -14.71 -10.65 4.20
N CYS A 168 -14.43 -9.57 3.48
CA CYS A 168 -13.99 -8.31 4.07
C CYS A 168 -14.96 -7.80 5.12
N ALA A 169 -16.27 -7.86 4.86
CA ALA A 169 -17.29 -7.42 5.79
C ALA A 169 -17.24 -8.19 7.14
N ARG A 170 -16.77 -9.44 7.14
CA ARG A 170 -16.58 -10.26 8.35
C ARG A 170 -15.27 -9.97 9.08
N CYS A 171 -14.28 -9.41 8.38
CA CYS A 171 -12.95 -9.11 8.89
C CYS A 171 -12.79 -7.70 9.48
N LEU A 172 -13.72 -6.78 9.17
CA LEU A 172 -13.61 -5.38 9.58
C LEU A 172 -13.53 -5.21 11.10
N TYR A 173 -12.64 -4.31 11.53
CA TYR A 173 -12.65 -3.80 12.89
C TYR A 173 -13.91 -2.95 13.15
N PRO A 174 -14.43 -2.90 14.39
CA PRO A 174 -15.58 -2.08 14.74
C PRO A 174 -15.41 -0.62 14.28
N GLY A 175 -16.48 -0.05 13.74
CA GLY A 175 -16.51 1.33 13.23
C GLY A 175 -16.02 1.49 11.78
N MET A 176 -15.31 0.52 11.22
CA MET A 176 -14.92 0.54 9.81
C MET A 176 -16.08 0.19 8.87
N LYS A 177 -15.99 0.64 7.62
CA LYS A 177 -16.83 0.19 6.49
C LYS A 177 -15.99 -0.14 5.25
N ILE A 178 -16.64 -0.72 4.25
CA ILE A 178 -16.07 -0.91 2.92
C ILE A 178 -16.51 0.26 2.05
N ILE A 179 -15.57 0.92 1.38
CA ILE A 179 -15.88 1.69 0.19
C ILE A 179 -15.56 0.79 -1.00
N SER A 180 -16.57 0.54 -1.82
CA SER A 180 -16.39 -0.21 -3.06
C SER A 180 -16.73 0.67 -4.25
N GLY A 181 -16.26 0.26 -5.42
CA GLY A 181 -16.47 0.99 -6.65
C GLY A 181 -15.85 0.28 -7.84
N VAL A 182 -16.01 0.92 -9.00
CA VAL A 182 -15.46 0.44 -10.26
C VAL A 182 -14.48 1.48 -10.80
N GLY A 183 -13.45 1.03 -11.51
CA GLY A 183 -12.58 1.94 -12.28
C GLY A 183 -13.37 2.72 -13.33
N GLY A 184 -12.88 3.90 -13.71
CA GLY A 184 -13.54 4.76 -14.69
C GLY A 184 -13.74 4.07 -16.04
N ILE A 185 -14.92 4.28 -16.66
CA ILE A 185 -15.26 3.69 -17.96
C ILE A 185 -14.24 4.05 -19.04
N PHE A 186 -13.76 5.30 -19.04
CA PHE A 186 -12.74 5.75 -19.98
C PHE A 186 -11.43 4.97 -19.79
N THR A 187 -11.03 4.68 -18.55
CA THR A 187 -9.83 3.88 -18.27
C THR A 187 -9.94 2.48 -18.87
N ARG A 188 -11.11 1.86 -18.76
CA ARG A 188 -11.37 0.56 -19.36
C ARG A 188 -11.35 0.65 -20.89
N VAL A 189 -11.96 1.69 -21.47
CA VAL A 189 -12.04 1.87 -22.93
C VAL A 189 -10.67 2.10 -23.57
N TRP A 190 -9.86 3.06 -23.08
CA TRP A 190 -8.55 3.30 -23.69
C TRP A 190 -7.62 2.10 -23.53
N ARG A 191 -7.71 1.37 -22.42
CA ARG A 191 -6.94 0.13 -22.23
C ARG A 191 -7.39 -1.03 -23.12
N ILE A 192 -8.57 -0.96 -23.73
CA ILE A 192 -9.05 -1.96 -24.68
C ILE A 192 -8.77 -1.50 -26.12
N MET A 193 -9.00 -0.23 -26.43
CA MET A 193 -8.90 0.31 -27.79
C MET A 193 -7.50 0.81 -28.16
N GLY A 194 -6.64 1.15 -27.20
CA GLY A 194 -5.39 1.84 -27.46
C GLY A 194 -5.54 3.36 -27.59
N PHE A 195 -4.42 4.05 -27.79
CA PHE A 195 -4.38 5.51 -27.98
C PHE A 195 -4.25 5.96 -29.44
N GLU A 196 -3.94 5.04 -30.36
CA GLU A 196 -3.56 5.34 -31.75
C GLU A 196 -4.58 4.86 -32.80
N THR A 197 -5.80 4.51 -32.39
CA THR A 197 -6.89 4.12 -33.31
C THR A 197 -7.35 5.25 -34.21
#